data_AF-A0A6P8L222-F1
#
_entry.id   AF-A0A6P8L222-F1
#
_cell.length_a   1.000
_cell.length_b   1.000
_cell.length_c   1.000
_cell.angle_alpha   90.00
_cell.angle_beta   90.00
_cell.angle_gamma   90.00
#
_symmetry.space_group_name_H-M   'P 1'
#
loop_
_entity.id
_entity.type
_entity.pdbx_description
1 polymer ?
#
loop_
_entity_poly.entity_id
_entity_poly.type
_entity_poly.pdbx_seq_one_letter_code
_entity_poly.pdbx_strand_id
1 'polypeptide(L)'
;MDMIYNVENIDDFSDNFHVTMGSFLTTIKVSVMLMYRESFVRLRDTLQKEPLLPMNRQEFEILLRFDKVTDWNTLGYMTILMTSNFYLFMESLLTYKKRQLTYRTWVPYDYSSASAFLLTLLYQSLFTTICSFGCVATDSLYSGLLIHITCQFEILEHRLKNIESNQNYSVKLCVRHHNQIYKSVCRFISLLITSQRNKIYSIYKLSTIDPFSMNSVWKSFYLCCMLMQVYLYCWFGKEMTLKVATAFRFYSIATCIFEYNSTE
;
A
#
# COMPACT_ATOMS: atom_id res chain seq x y z
N MET A 1 -21.40 -17.72 -6.97
CA MET A 1 -22.41 -18.74 -7.32
C MET A 1 -21.76 -20.05 -7.73
N ASP A 2 -20.78 -20.05 -8.64
CA ASP A 2 -20.08 -21.29 -9.06
C ASP A 2 -19.44 -22.06 -7.89
N MET A 3 -18.78 -21.34 -6.97
CA MET A 3 -18.16 -21.87 -5.75
C MET A 3 -19.13 -22.58 -4.78
N ILE A 4 -20.44 -22.31 -4.87
CA ILE A 4 -21.46 -22.89 -3.98
C ILE A 4 -22.16 -24.08 -4.65
N TYR A 5 -22.27 -24.07 -5.98
CA TYR A 5 -23.07 -25.04 -6.73
C TYR A 5 -22.26 -26.13 -7.44
N ASN A 6 -20.95 -25.93 -7.68
CA ASN A 6 -20.20 -26.76 -8.62
C ASN A 6 -18.80 -27.13 -8.10
N VAL A 7 -18.75 -27.76 -6.92
CA VAL A 7 -17.51 -28.21 -6.27
C VAL A 7 -17.30 -29.70 -6.54
N GLU A 8 -16.61 -30.02 -7.64
CA GLU A 8 -16.20 -31.40 -7.95
C GLU A 8 -14.76 -31.70 -7.47
N ASN A 9 -13.88 -30.68 -7.39
CA ASN A 9 -12.47 -30.81 -6.97
C ASN A 9 -12.03 -29.71 -5.98
N ILE A 10 -11.18 -30.06 -5.01
CA ILE A 10 -10.68 -29.16 -3.95
C ILE A 10 -9.72 -28.09 -4.51
N ASP A 11 -8.90 -28.43 -5.51
CA ASP A 11 -7.95 -27.50 -6.12
C ASP A 11 -8.65 -26.39 -6.92
N ASP A 12 -9.66 -26.76 -7.72
CA ASP A 12 -10.51 -25.81 -8.46
C ASP A 12 -11.27 -24.85 -7.52
N PHE A 13 -11.72 -25.37 -6.38
CA PHE A 13 -12.36 -24.57 -5.34
C PHE A 13 -11.39 -23.56 -4.73
N SER A 14 -10.16 -24.00 -4.45
CA SER A 14 -9.11 -23.15 -3.88
C SER A 14 -8.76 -21.97 -4.80
N ASP A 15 -8.50 -22.25 -6.09
CA ASP A 15 -8.13 -21.22 -7.07
C ASP A 15 -9.25 -20.19 -7.28
N ASN A 16 -10.51 -20.63 -7.38
CA ASN A 16 -11.66 -19.73 -7.47
C ASN A 16 -11.90 -18.91 -6.19
N PHE A 17 -11.68 -19.53 -5.02
CA PHE A 17 -11.83 -18.85 -3.73
C PHE A 17 -10.79 -17.73 -3.59
N HIS A 18 -9.54 -17.95 -4.01
CA HIS A 18 -8.49 -16.94 -3.98
C HIS A 18 -8.83 -15.68 -4.78
N VAL A 19 -9.30 -15.86 -6.01
CA VAL A 19 -9.63 -14.73 -6.92
C VAL A 19 -10.85 -13.98 -6.41
N THR A 20 -11.87 -14.70 -5.94
CA THR A 20 -13.09 -14.11 -5.38
C THR A 20 -12.79 -13.35 -4.09
N MET A 21 -11.97 -13.92 -3.20
CA MET A 21 -11.54 -13.24 -1.98
C MET A 21 -10.69 -12.00 -2.31
N GLY A 22 -9.78 -12.10 -3.29
CA GLY A 22 -8.96 -10.98 -3.74
C GLY A 22 -9.79 -9.79 -4.23
N SER A 23 -10.76 -10.04 -5.11
CA SER A 23 -11.66 -9.00 -5.62
C SER A 23 -12.58 -8.39 -4.55
N PHE A 24 -13.03 -9.20 -3.58
CA PHE A 24 -13.80 -8.68 -2.44
C PHE A 24 -12.94 -7.75 -1.57
N LEU A 25 -11.70 -8.14 -1.27
CA LEU A 25 -10.77 -7.33 -0.48
C LEU A 25 -10.40 -6.02 -1.19
N THR A 26 -10.16 -6.02 -2.50
CA THR A 26 -9.89 -4.79 -3.26
C THR A 26 -11.09 -3.86 -3.25
N THR A 27 -12.30 -4.39 -3.40
CA THR A 27 -13.55 -3.62 -3.34
C THR A 27 -13.71 -2.93 -1.98
N ILE A 28 -13.41 -3.64 -0.88
CA ILE A 28 -13.39 -3.04 0.46
C ILE A 28 -12.33 -1.93 0.55
N LYS A 29 -11.09 -2.18 0.08
CA LYS A 29 -10.00 -1.18 0.14
C LYS A 29 -10.38 0.10 -0.60
N VAL A 30 -10.93 -0.03 -1.82
CA VAL A 30 -11.35 1.12 -2.63
C VAL A 30 -12.51 1.85 -1.96
N SER A 31 -13.51 1.13 -1.45
CA SER A 31 -14.65 1.74 -0.75
C SER A 31 -14.21 2.55 0.48
N VAL A 32 -13.30 1.98 1.28
CA VAL A 32 -12.67 2.70 2.40
C VAL A 32 -11.92 3.94 1.90
N MET A 33 -11.11 3.81 0.85
CA MET A 33 -10.36 4.94 0.29
C MET A 33 -11.30 6.08 -0.12
N LEU A 34 -12.43 5.75 -0.72
CA LEU A 34 -13.46 6.70 -1.12
C LEU A 34 -14.17 7.33 0.10
N MET A 35 -14.56 6.53 1.09
CA MET A 35 -15.18 7.04 2.33
C MET A 35 -14.28 8.02 3.08
N TYR A 36 -12.98 7.76 3.08
CA TYR A 36 -11.99 8.59 3.78
C TYR A 36 -11.26 9.57 2.86
N ARG A 37 -11.72 9.79 1.62
CA ARG A 37 -11.09 10.68 0.64
C ARG A 37 -10.79 12.06 1.20
N GLU A 38 -11.76 12.68 1.89
CA GLU A 38 -11.59 14.00 2.50
C GLU A 38 -10.53 14.02 3.61
N SER A 39 -10.35 12.90 4.32
CA SER A 39 -9.30 12.76 5.31
C SER A 39 -7.92 12.62 4.67
N PHE A 40 -7.81 11.88 3.56
CA PHE A 40 -6.57 11.77 2.78
C PHE A 40 -6.18 13.10 2.12
N VAL A 41 -7.15 13.81 1.54
CA VAL A 41 -6.94 15.15 0.97
C VAL A 41 -6.45 16.11 2.05
N ARG A 42 -7.13 16.17 3.21
CA ARG A 42 -6.67 17.01 4.33
C ARG A 42 -5.29 16.61 4.85
N LEU A 43 -4.95 15.32 4.86
CA LEU A 43 -3.63 14.85 5.26
C LEU A 43 -2.56 15.34 4.29
N ARG A 44 -2.75 15.14 2.99
CA ARG A 44 -1.87 15.66 1.94
C ARG A 44 -1.72 17.18 2.03
N ASP A 45 -2.82 17.90 2.18
CA ASP A 45 -2.80 19.36 2.27
C ASP A 45 -2.10 19.84 3.55
N THR A 46 -2.12 19.05 4.63
CA THR A 46 -1.34 19.33 5.85
C THR A 46 0.15 19.14 5.57
N LEU A 47 0.54 18.09 4.86
CA LEU A 47 1.94 17.82 4.48
C LEU A 47 2.54 18.92 3.58
N GLN A 48 1.70 19.66 2.85
CA GLN A 48 2.12 20.76 1.97
C GLN A 48 2.07 22.15 2.63
N LYS A 49 1.82 22.24 3.94
CA LYS A 49 1.76 23.51 4.68
C LYS A 49 2.94 23.66 5.64
N GLU A 50 3.30 24.90 5.94
CA GLU A 50 4.25 25.18 7.02
C GLU A 50 3.76 24.57 8.35
N PRO A 51 4.65 23.96 9.16
CA PRO A 51 6.11 23.89 9.02
C PRO A 51 6.63 22.69 8.21
N LEU A 52 5.80 21.84 7.60
CA LEU A 52 6.22 20.61 6.91
C LEU A 52 6.84 20.86 5.53
N LEU A 53 6.70 22.09 5.00
CA LEU A 53 7.30 22.51 3.74
C LEU A 53 8.84 22.55 3.85
N PRO A 54 9.59 22.05 2.86
CA PRO A 54 11.03 22.21 2.82
C PRO A 54 11.42 23.69 2.71
N MET A 55 12.29 24.16 3.61
CA MET A 55 12.74 25.56 3.66
C MET A 55 14.11 25.75 3.00
N ASN A 56 14.89 24.67 2.93
CA ASN A 56 16.27 24.69 2.44
C ASN A 56 16.44 23.73 1.27
N ARG A 57 17.46 23.99 0.44
CA ARG A 57 17.81 23.12 -0.69
C ARG A 57 18.06 21.67 -0.27
N GLN A 58 18.70 21.46 0.89
CA GLN A 58 18.96 20.13 1.44
C GLN A 58 17.65 19.40 1.81
N GLU A 59 16.68 20.09 2.40
CA GLU A 59 15.37 19.48 2.74
C GLU A 59 14.58 19.12 1.47
N PHE A 60 14.69 19.96 0.43
CA PHE A 60 14.09 19.69 -0.87
C PHE A 60 14.73 18.47 -1.57
N GLU A 61 16.05 18.30 -1.46
CA GLU A 61 16.77 17.12 -1.98
C GLU A 61 16.36 15.83 -1.24
N ILE A 62 16.14 15.88 0.08
CA ILE A 62 15.59 14.76 0.86
C ILE A 62 14.19 14.41 0.35
N LEU A 63 13.31 15.39 0.19
CA LEU A 63 11.94 15.18 -0.29
C LEU A 63 11.93 14.54 -1.69
N LEU A 64 12.70 15.09 -2.64
CA LEU A 64 12.82 14.54 -3.99
C LEU A 64 13.32 13.09 -4.03
N ARG A 65 14.21 12.71 -3.12
CA ARG A 65 14.69 11.33 -3.01
C ARG A 65 13.55 10.39 -2.64
N PHE A 66 12.73 10.74 -1.66
CA PHE A 66 11.60 9.92 -1.22
C PHE A 66 10.44 9.89 -2.24
N ASP A 67 10.21 10.99 -2.94
CA ASP A 67 9.23 11.04 -4.05
C ASP A 67 9.64 10.06 -5.16
N LYS A 68 10.90 10.09 -5.58
CA LYS A 68 11.43 9.12 -6.57
C LYS A 68 11.26 7.68 -6.12
N VAL A 69 11.53 7.38 -4.84
CA VAL A 69 11.32 6.02 -4.29
C VAL A 69 9.84 5.64 -4.37
N THR A 70 8.93 6.54 -4.03
CA THR A 70 7.48 6.30 -4.09
C THR A 70 6.99 6.06 -5.53
N ASP A 71 7.51 6.82 -6.50
CA ASP A 71 7.18 6.69 -7.92
C ASP A 71 7.70 5.37 -8.50
N TRP A 72 8.98 5.05 -8.29
CA TRP A 72 9.58 3.80 -8.76
C TRP A 72 8.90 2.58 -8.15
N ASN A 73 8.54 2.68 -6.87
CA ASN A 73 7.81 1.63 -6.17
C ASN A 73 6.43 1.37 -6.79
N THR A 74 5.67 2.44 -7.05
CA THR A 74 4.34 2.35 -7.67
C THR A 74 4.43 1.85 -9.10
N LEU A 75 5.38 2.36 -9.88
CA LEU A 75 5.59 1.95 -11.28
C LEU A 75 6.01 0.48 -11.37
N GLY A 76 6.92 0.03 -10.51
CA GLY A 76 7.33 -1.37 -10.43
C GLY A 76 6.15 -2.27 -10.09
N TYR A 77 5.36 -1.91 -9.07
CA TYR A 77 4.20 -2.69 -8.66
C TYR A 77 3.12 -2.77 -9.74
N MET A 78 2.81 -1.65 -10.39
CA MET A 78 1.92 -1.59 -11.56
C MET A 78 2.41 -2.49 -12.70
N THR A 79 3.71 -2.44 -13.01
CA THR A 79 4.29 -3.20 -14.13
C THR A 79 4.17 -4.70 -13.89
N ILE A 80 4.49 -5.20 -12.69
CA ILE A 80 4.43 -6.63 -12.37
C ILE A 80 2.98 -7.15 -12.46
N LEU A 81 2.00 -6.39 -11.97
CA LEU A 81 0.59 -6.82 -12.03
C LEU A 81 0.04 -6.81 -13.46
N MET A 82 0.39 -5.79 -14.25
CA MET A 82 -0.07 -5.70 -15.64
C MET A 82 0.57 -6.77 -16.53
N THR A 83 1.85 -7.09 -16.34
CA THR A 83 2.49 -8.21 -17.05
C THR A 83 1.86 -9.54 -16.67
N SER A 84 1.50 -9.73 -15.39
CA SER A 84 0.81 -10.94 -14.93
C SER A 84 -0.58 -11.09 -15.57
N ASN A 85 -1.37 -10.02 -15.60
CA ASN A 85 -2.69 -10.02 -16.24
C ASN A 85 -2.58 -10.27 -17.76
N PHE A 86 -1.58 -9.67 -18.41
CA PHE A 86 -1.33 -9.89 -19.82
C PHE A 86 -0.94 -11.33 -20.13
N TYR A 87 -0.07 -11.92 -19.32
CA TYR A 87 0.31 -13.33 -19.44
C TYR A 87 -0.90 -14.25 -19.34
N LEU A 88 -1.76 -14.05 -18.34
CA LEU A 88 -2.99 -14.84 -18.15
C LEU A 88 -3.99 -14.69 -19.30
N PHE A 89 -4.09 -13.49 -19.88
CA PHE A 89 -4.90 -13.25 -21.07
C PHE A 89 -4.36 -14.01 -22.29
N MET A 90 -3.05 -13.95 -22.52
CA MET A 90 -2.40 -14.66 -23.63
C MET A 90 -2.48 -16.18 -23.48
N GLU A 91 -2.29 -16.70 -22.26
CA GLU A 91 -2.42 -18.13 -21.96
C GLU A 91 -3.84 -18.65 -22.27
N SER A 92 -4.87 -17.86 -21.93
CA SER A 92 -6.26 -18.19 -22.24
C SER A 92 -6.55 -18.19 -23.75
N LEU A 93 -5.98 -17.23 -24.50
CA LEU A 93 -6.08 -17.19 -25.95
C LEU A 93 -5.40 -18.38 -26.62
N LEU A 94 -4.23 -18.80 -26.14
CA LEU A 94 -3.52 -19.98 -26.67
C LEU A 94 -4.26 -21.28 -26.35
N THR A 95 -4.95 -21.33 -25.21
CA THR A 95 -5.73 -22.49 -24.75
C THR A 95 -7.19 -22.44 -25.24
N TYR A 96 -7.51 -21.50 -26.14
CA TYR A 96 -8.85 -21.33 -26.72
C TYR A 96 -9.45 -22.64 -27.26
N LYS A 97 -8.63 -23.54 -27.84
CA LYS A 97 -9.09 -24.84 -28.37
C LYS A 97 -9.64 -25.77 -27.29
N LYS A 98 -9.16 -25.68 -26.05
CA LYS A 98 -9.63 -26.48 -24.91
C LYS A 98 -10.85 -25.85 -24.22
N ARG A 99 -11.26 -24.64 -24.63
CA ARG A 99 -12.37 -23.86 -24.03
C ARG A 99 -12.27 -23.69 -22.51
N GLN A 100 -11.04 -23.69 -21.99
CA GLN A 100 -10.77 -23.49 -20.57
C GLN A 100 -10.63 -21.99 -20.30
N LEU A 101 -11.49 -21.45 -19.43
CA LEU A 101 -11.40 -20.08 -18.94
C LEU A 101 -10.24 -19.94 -17.95
N THR A 102 -9.59 -18.78 -17.92
CA THR A 102 -8.53 -18.45 -16.95
C THR A 102 -9.03 -18.56 -15.52
N TYR A 103 -10.26 -18.11 -15.29
CA TYR A 103 -10.94 -18.20 -14.01
C TYR A 103 -12.26 -18.92 -14.24
N ARG A 104 -12.53 -19.96 -13.45
CA ARG A 104 -13.78 -20.68 -13.57
C ARG A 104 -14.88 -19.78 -13.00
N THR A 105 -15.82 -19.38 -13.85
CA THR A 105 -16.89 -18.43 -13.50
C THR A 105 -18.20 -18.95 -14.05
N TRP A 106 -19.24 -18.91 -13.23
CA TRP A 106 -20.59 -19.20 -13.68
C TRP A 106 -21.14 -18.01 -14.49
N VAL A 107 -21.55 -18.28 -15.72
CA VAL A 107 -22.20 -17.32 -16.63
C VAL A 107 -23.58 -17.88 -16.99
N PRO A 108 -24.61 -17.04 -17.14
CA PRO A 108 -25.99 -17.48 -17.39
C PRO A 108 -26.23 -17.97 -18.84
N TYR A 109 -25.17 -18.17 -19.63
CA TYR A 109 -25.21 -18.60 -21.02
C TYR A 109 -24.10 -19.61 -21.31
N ASP A 110 -24.33 -20.48 -22.30
CA ASP A 110 -23.33 -21.44 -22.75
C ASP A 110 -22.24 -20.75 -23.57
N TYR A 111 -21.00 -20.81 -23.08
CA TYR A 111 -19.82 -20.29 -23.77
C TYR A 111 -19.18 -21.33 -24.73
N SER A 112 -19.94 -22.35 -25.11
CA SER A 112 -19.55 -23.37 -26.10
C SER A 112 -19.37 -22.81 -27.51
N SER A 113 -19.90 -21.61 -27.81
CA SER A 113 -19.70 -20.91 -29.09
C SER A 113 -18.47 -20.00 -29.07
N ALA A 114 -17.78 -19.86 -30.19
CA ALA A 114 -16.53 -19.10 -30.31
C ALA A 114 -16.65 -17.64 -29.81
N SER A 115 -17.72 -16.97 -30.24
CA SER A 115 -18.04 -15.59 -29.88
C SER A 115 -18.37 -15.42 -28.40
N ALA A 116 -19.17 -16.33 -27.83
CA ALA A 116 -19.51 -16.28 -26.41
C ALA A 116 -18.28 -16.49 -25.52
N PHE A 117 -17.36 -17.39 -25.89
CA PHE A 117 -16.10 -17.56 -25.17
C PHE A 117 -15.24 -16.29 -25.20
N LEU A 118 -15.05 -15.68 -26.37
CA LEU A 118 -14.27 -14.44 -26.49
C LEU A 118 -14.90 -13.29 -25.69
N LEU A 119 -16.23 -13.19 -25.67
CA LEU A 119 -16.94 -12.19 -24.89
C LEU A 119 -16.70 -12.39 -23.38
N THR A 120 -16.81 -13.63 -22.89
CA THR A 120 -16.54 -13.95 -21.48
C THR A 120 -15.08 -13.68 -21.12
N LEU A 121 -14.13 -14.02 -22.01
CA LEU A 121 -12.70 -13.76 -21.81
C LEU A 121 -12.40 -12.25 -21.72
N LEU A 122 -12.98 -11.44 -22.61
CA LEU A 122 -12.85 -9.98 -22.57
C LEU A 122 -13.42 -9.41 -21.28
N TYR A 123 -14.61 -9.89 -20.86
CA TYR A 123 -15.22 -9.50 -19.60
C TYR A 123 -14.31 -9.81 -18.40
N GLN A 124 -13.79 -11.03 -18.31
CA GLN A 124 -12.89 -11.45 -17.23
C GLN A 124 -11.59 -10.63 -17.21
N SER A 125 -11.00 -10.39 -18.39
CA SER A 125 -9.78 -9.59 -18.51
C SER A 125 -9.99 -8.14 -18.06
N LEU A 126 -11.10 -7.52 -18.47
CA LEU A 126 -11.45 -6.16 -18.06
C LEU A 126 -11.70 -6.08 -16.55
N PHE A 127 -12.48 -7.01 -16.01
CA PHE A 127 -12.78 -7.06 -14.58
C PHE A 127 -11.51 -7.20 -13.73
N THR A 128 -10.64 -8.15 -14.08
CA THR A 128 -9.37 -8.39 -13.38
C THR A 128 -8.47 -7.16 -13.48
N THR A 129 -8.37 -6.54 -14.66
CA THR A 129 -7.60 -5.31 -14.85
C THR A 129 -8.09 -4.17 -13.95
N ILE A 130 -9.40 -3.93 -13.88
CA ILE A 130 -9.99 -2.91 -12.99
C ILE A 130 -9.66 -3.22 -11.52
N CYS A 131 -9.81 -4.47 -11.10
CA CYS A 131 -9.48 -4.90 -9.74
C CYS A 131 -7.99 -4.68 -9.42
N SER A 132 -7.09 -4.98 -10.36
CA SER A 132 -5.65 -4.75 -10.21
C SER A 132 -5.32 -3.26 -10.07
N PHE A 133 -5.91 -2.39 -10.89
CA PHE A 133 -5.74 -0.94 -10.74
C PHE A 133 -6.23 -0.44 -9.38
N GLY A 134 -7.40 -0.90 -8.93
CA GLY A 134 -7.92 -0.57 -7.59
C GLY A 134 -6.99 -1.03 -6.47
N CYS A 135 -6.43 -2.23 -6.60
CA CYS A 135 -5.43 -2.77 -5.67
C CYS A 135 -4.20 -1.85 -5.59
N VAL A 136 -3.57 -1.57 -6.74
CA VAL A 136 -2.36 -0.73 -6.78
C VAL A 136 -2.64 0.68 -6.28
N ALA A 137 -3.73 1.31 -6.70
CA ALA A 137 -4.07 2.66 -6.26
C ALA A 137 -4.17 2.73 -4.72
N THR A 138 -4.85 1.76 -4.10
CA THR A 138 -5.00 1.74 -2.65
C THR A 138 -3.69 1.44 -1.93
N ASP A 139 -2.93 0.44 -2.38
CA ASP A 139 -1.70 0.03 -1.71
C ASP A 139 -0.57 1.05 -1.89
N SER A 140 -0.44 1.64 -3.09
CA SER A 140 0.48 2.76 -3.36
C SER A 140 0.14 4.01 -2.55
N LEU A 141 -1.15 4.32 -2.35
CA LEU A 141 -1.55 5.43 -1.49
C LEU A 141 -1.08 5.21 -0.04
N TYR A 142 -1.33 4.02 0.51
CA TYR A 142 -0.90 3.69 1.87
C TYR A 142 0.62 3.67 2.02
N SER A 143 1.35 3.02 1.11
CA SER A 143 2.82 2.99 1.16
C SER A 143 3.42 4.38 0.94
N GLY A 144 2.90 5.16 0.00
CA GLY A 144 3.36 6.52 -0.28
C GLY A 144 3.18 7.44 0.94
N LEU A 145 2.05 7.37 1.62
CA LEU A 145 1.84 8.13 2.86
C LEU A 145 2.83 7.73 3.97
N LEU A 146 3.12 6.44 4.12
CA LEU A 146 4.12 5.96 5.09
C LEU A 146 5.54 6.45 4.75
N ILE A 147 5.90 6.44 3.47
CA ILE A 147 7.17 6.95 2.96
C ILE A 147 7.28 8.47 3.21
N HIS A 148 6.24 9.24 2.89
CA HIS A 148 6.21 10.68 3.13
C HIS A 148 6.30 11.04 4.61
N ILE A 149 5.62 10.30 5.50
CA ILE A 149 5.76 10.48 6.95
C ILE A 149 7.20 10.23 7.39
N THR A 150 7.83 9.18 6.86
CA THR A 150 9.23 8.83 7.15
C THR A 150 10.20 9.92 6.66
N CYS A 151 9.93 10.51 5.50
CA CYS A 151 10.65 11.66 4.96
C CYS A 151 10.52 12.88 5.90
N GLN A 152 9.32 13.18 6.39
CA GLN A 152 9.08 14.30 7.31
C GLN A 152 9.84 14.15 8.64
N PHE A 153 10.01 12.92 9.14
CA PHE A 153 10.87 12.67 10.28
C PHE A 153 12.37 12.91 9.98
N GLU A 154 12.83 12.60 8.77
CA GLU A 154 14.22 12.87 8.36
C GLU A 154 14.49 14.37 8.23
N ILE A 155 13.52 15.13 7.70
CA ILE A 155 13.58 16.60 7.67
C ILE A 155 13.61 17.17 9.09
N LEU A 156 12.77 16.65 10.00
CA LEU A 156 12.77 17.06 11.40
C LEU A 156 14.13 16.77 12.07
N GLU A 157 14.72 15.60 11.83
CA GLU A 157 16.04 15.24 12.37
C GLU A 157 17.14 16.17 11.82
N HIS A 158 17.11 16.47 10.52
CA HIS A 158 18.03 17.41 9.90
C HIS A 158 17.92 18.82 10.51
N ARG A 159 16.71 19.30 10.72
CA ARG A 159 16.45 20.59 11.40
C ARG A 159 16.98 20.60 12.82
N LEU A 160 16.70 19.55 13.61
CA LEU A 160 17.16 19.42 14.99
C LEU A 160 18.70 19.44 15.09
N LYS A 161 19.40 18.77 14.17
CA LYS A 161 20.87 18.77 14.11
C LYS A 161 21.48 20.12 13.77
N ASN A 162 20.74 20.95 13.01
CA ASN A 162 21.18 22.26 12.57
C ASN A 162 20.61 23.41 13.41
N ILE A 163 20.08 23.13 14.61
CA ILE A 163 19.70 24.17 15.57
C ILE A 163 20.98 24.82 16.10
N GLU A 164 21.25 26.07 15.69
CA GLU A 164 22.23 26.91 16.37
C GLU A 164 21.79 27.12 17.83
N SER A 165 22.73 27.04 18.78
CA SER A 165 22.45 26.84 20.21
C SER A 165 21.68 27.97 20.93
N ASN A 166 21.25 29.01 20.22
CA ASN A 166 20.70 30.23 20.82
C ASN A 166 19.35 30.70 20.25
N GLN A 167 18.63 29.87 19.47
CA GLN A 167 17.35 30.27 18.89
C GLN A 167 16.14 29.49 19.44
N ASN A 168 15.48 30.04 20.48
CA ASN A 168 14.19 29.54 21.00
C ASN A 168 13.12 29.37 19.90
N TYR A 169 13.20 30.15 18.82
CA TYR A 169 12.28 30.08 17.69
C TYR A 169 12.42 28.79 16.87
N SER A 170 13.65 28.32 16.59
CA SER A 170 13.90 27.11 15.80
C SER A 170 13.46 25.85 16.54
N VAL A 171 13.65 25.81 17.87
CA VAL A 171 13.16 24.74 18.74
C VAL A 171 11.63 24.70 18.73
N LYS A 172 10.96 25.85 18.90
CA LYS A 172 9.49 25.95 18.88
C LYS A 172 8.90 25.51 17.53
N LEU A 173 9.59 25.80 16.43
CA LEU A 173 9.23 25.34 15.09
C LEU A 173 9.35 23.81 14.96
N CYS A 174 10.43 23.21 15.47
CA CYS A 174 10.61 21.76 15.49
C CYS A 174 9.54 21.05 16.33
N VAL A 175 9.17 21.61 17.49
CA VAL A 175 8.07 21.07 18.31
C VAL A 175 6.73 21.12 17.57
N ARG A 176 6.44 22.22 16.88
CA ARG A 176 5.23 22.34 16.04
C ARG A 176 5.24 21.33 14.89
N HIS A 177 6.38 21.14 14.23
CA HIS A 177 6.56 20.16 13.14
C HIS A 177 6.35 18.73 13.65
N HIS A 178 7.00 18.35 14.76
CA HIS A 178 6.82 17.05 15.40
C HIS A 178 5.35 16.79 15.77
N ASN A 179 4.67 17.75 16.40
CA ASN A 179 3.27 17.58 16.80
C ASN A 179 2.34 17.41 15.59
N GLN A 180 2.60 18.12 14.49
CA GLN A 180 1.83 17.94 13.25
C GLN A 180 2.09 16.60 12.57
N ILE A 181 3.34 16.10 12.56
CA ILE A 181 3.66 14.76 12.08
C ILE A 181 2.94 13.71 12.95
N TYR A 182 3.03 13.83 14.27
CA TYR A 182 2.38 12.91 15.21
C TYR A 182 0.85 12.86 14.99
N LYS A 183 0.20 14.02 14.86
CA LYS A 183 -1.25 14.09 14.57
C LYS A 183 -1.60 13.44 13.24
N SER A 184 -0.76 13.62 12.22
CA SER A 184 -0.89 13.02 10.89
C SER A 184 -0.74 11.50 10.96
N VAL A 185 0.23 11.01 11.73
CA VAL A 185 0.46 9.58 12.02
C VAL A 185 -0.72 8.96 12.76
N CYS A 186 -1.20 9.57 13.84
CA CYS A 186 -2.35 9.06 14.58
C CYS A 186 -3.61 8.97 13.72
N ARG A 187 -3.85 9.97 12.86
CA ARG A 187 -4.93 9.93 11.87
C ARG A 187 -4.73 8.78 10.88
N PHE A 188 -3.53 8.62 10.34
CA PHE A 188 -3.21 7.54 9.41
C PHE A 188 -3.37 6.16 10.04
N ILE A 189 -2.86 5.94 11.26
CA ILE A 189 -3.01 4.70 12.01
C ILE A 189 -4.50 4.44 12.33
N SER A 190 -5.26 5.47 12.72
CA SER A 190 -6.71 5.33 12.94
C SER A 190 -7.46 4.92 11.66
N LEU A 191 -7.09 5.49 10.51
CA LEU A 191 -7.62 5.11 9.19
C LEU A 191 -7.20 3.69 8.79
N LEU A 192 -5.97 3.28 9.10
CA LEU A 192 -5.52 1.92 8.91
C LEU A 192 -6.30 0.96 9.82
N ILE A 193 -6.41 1.20 11.12
CA ILE A 193 -7.12 0.30 12.05
C ILE A 193 -8.61 0.17 11.66
N THR A 194 -9.27 1.26 11.29
CA THR A 194 -10.68 1.23 10.85
C THR A 194 -10.87 0.50 9.53
N SER A 195 -9.92 0.61 8.60
CA SER A 195 -9.94 -0.12 7.32
C SER A 195 -9.45 -1.58 7.41
N GLN A 196 -8.68 -1.93 8.44
CA GLN A 196 -7.95 -3.20 8.56
C GLN A 196 -8.55 -4.16 9.61
N ARG A 197 -9.60 -3.76 10.35
CA ARG A 197 -10.26 -4.60 11.37
C ARG A 197 -10.74 -5.98 10.87
N ASN A 198 -10.97 -6.13 9.56
CA ASN A 198 -11.38 -7.39 8.94
C ASN A 198 -10.23 -8.16 8.24
N LYS A 199 -8.98 -7.68 8.28
CA LYS A 199 -7.88 -8.20 7.43
C LYS A 199 -6.96 -9.22 8.11
N ILE A 200 -6.87 -9.24 9.44
CA ILE A 200 -6.06 -10.23 10.17
C ILE A 200 -6.60 -11.65 9.93
N TYR A 201 -7.93 -11.81 9.85
CA TYR A 201 -8.57 -13.10 9.56
C TYR A 201 -8.31 -13.57 8.11
N SER A 202 -8.36 -12.65 7.12
CA SER A 202 -8.13 -12.99 5.71
C SER A 202 -6.66 -13.26 5.39
N ILE A 203 -5.71 -12.54 5.99
CA ILE A 203 -4.26 -12.77 5.79
C ILE A 203 -3.83 -14.09 6.45
N TYR A 204 -4.34 -14.40 7.65
CA TYR A 204 -4.09 -15.68 8.31
C TYR A 204 -4.62 -16.87 7.50
N LYS A 205 -5.79 -16.71 6.85
CA LYS A 205 -6.38 -17.74 5.99
C LYS A 205 -5.72 -17.85 4.61
N LEU A 206 -5.08 -16.79 4.11
CA LEU A 206 -4.27 -16.83 2.88
C LEU A 206 -2.87 -17.42 3.13
N SER A 207 -2.30 -17.20 4.32
CA SER A 207 -0.99 -17.70 4.74
C SER A 207 -0.99 -19.20 5.10
N THR A 208 -2.17 -19.81 5.25
CA THR A 208 -2.34 -21.24 5.53
C THR A 208 -2.54 -22.08 4.26
N ILE A 209 -2.51 -21.43 3.10
CA ILE A 209 -2.58 -22.10 1.81
C ILE A 209 -1.16 -22.25 1.31
N ASP A 210 -0.73 -23.49 1.06
CA ASP A 210 0.62 -23.81 0.62
C ASP A 210 0.94 -23.05 -0.67
N PRO A 211 1.82 -22.02 -0.64
CA PRO A 211 2.21 -21.27 -1.83
C PRO A 211 3.11 -22.09 -2.77
N PHE A 212 3.46 -23.31 -2.36
CA PHE A 212 4.44 -24.18 -2.99
C PHE A 212 3.81 -25.39 -3.71
N SER A 213 2.50 -25.62 -3.61
CA SER A 213 1.84 -26.63 -4.44
C SER A 213 1.38 -26.01 -5.77
N MET A 214 1.98 -26.50 -6.86
CA MET A 214 1.61 -26.35 -8.28
C MET A 214 2.21 -25.20 -9.12
N ASN A 215 3.16 -25.59 -10.00
CA ASN A 215 3.30 -25.39 -11.46
C ASN A 215 2.82 -24.13 -12.22
N SER A 216 2.34 -23.05 -11.60
CA SER A 216 1.83 -21.90 -12.35
C SER A 216 2.63 -20.62 -12.11
N VAL A 217 3.25 -20.10 -13.18
CA VAL A 217 4.04 -18.86 -13.23
C VAL A 217 3.30 -17.66 -12.62
N TRP A 218 1.97 -17.59 -12.76
CA TRP A 218 1.15 -16.51 -12.21
C TRP A 218 1.09 -16.49 -10.67
N LYS A 219 1.11 -17.66 -10.00
CA LYS A 219 1.11 -17.76 -8.53
C LYS A 219 2.41 -17.21 -7.94
N SER A 220 3.53 -17.41 -8.66
CA SER A 220 4.83 -16.83 -8.32
C SER A 220 4.82 -15.29 -8.40
N PHE A 221 4.29 -14.73 -9.48
CA PHE A 221 4.15 -13.26 -9.60
C PHE A 221 3.27 -12.68 -8.49
N TYR A 222 2.15 -13.33 -8.19
CA TYR A 222 1.27 -12.93 -7.08
C TYR A 222 1.99 -12.94 -5.73
N LEU A 223 2.74 -14.01 -5.43
CA LEU A 223 3.51 -14.12 -4.20
C LEU A 223 4.57 -13.01 -4.09
N CYS A 224 5.34 -12.77 -5.15
CA CYS A 224 6.34 -11.69 -5.20
C CYS A 224 5.69 -10.32 -4.94
N CYS A 225 4.53 -10.06 -5.55
CA CYS A 225 3.74 -8.85 -5.31
C CYS A 225 3.35 -8.70 -3.83
N MET A 226 2.81 -9.75 -3.22
CA MET A 226 2.38 -9.73 -1.81
C MET A 226 3.55 -9.55 -0.84
N LEU A 227 4.66 -10.25 -1.09
CA LEU A 227 5.87 -10.14 -0.26
C LEU A 227 6.48 -8.74 -0.35
N MET A 228 6.50 -8.15 -1.54
CA MET A 228 7.00 -6.79 -1.74
C MET A 228 6.16 -5.77 -0.96
N GLN A 229 4.82 -5.91 -0.98
CA GLN A 229 3.95 -5.06 -0.17
C GLN A 229 4.27 -5.17 1.32
N VAL A 230 4.31 -6.39 1.87
CA VAL A 230 4.61 -6.62 3.29
C VAL A 230 5.98 -6.06 3.65
N TYR A 231 6.98 -6.28 2.80
CA TYR A 231 8.33 -5.77 2.99
C TYR A 231 8.36 -4.25 3.10
N LEU A 232 7.69 -3.51 2.20
CA LEU A 232 7.64 -2.05 2.27
C LEU A 232 6.99 -1.55 3.56
N TYR A 233 5.84 -2.12 3.95
CA TYR A 233 5.16 -1.74 5.18
C TYR A 233 6.04 -1.97 6.40
N CYS A 234 6.72 -3.13 6.46
CA CYS A 234 7.61 -3.48 7.56
C CYS A 234 8.87 -2.60 7.58
N TRP A 235 9.49 -2.37 6.43
CA TRP A 235 10.71 -1.57 6.29
C TRP A 235 10.46 -0.13 6.70
N PHE A 236 9.49 0.54 6.07
CA PHE A 236 9.19 1.93 6.38
C PHE A 236 8.52 2.09 7.74
N GLY A 237 7.76 1.10 8.21
CA GLY A 237 7.22 1.09 9.57
C GLY A 237 8.32 1.02 10.64
N LYS A 238 9.34 0.18 10.42
CA LYS A 238 10.52 0.11 11.28
C LYS A 238 11.31 1.41 11.23
N GLU A 239 11.59 1.92 10.03
CA GLU A 239 12.33 3.16 9.82
C GLU A 239 11.64 4.33 10.52
N MET A 240 10.32 4.45 10.37
CA MET A 240 9.51 5.44 11.07
C MET A 240 9.64 5.29 12.59
N THR A 241 9.55 4.08 13.13
CA THR A 241 9.67 3.83 14.58
C THR A 241 11.04 4.24 15.12
N LEU A 242 12.11 3.95 14.37
CA LEU A 242 13.46 4.36 14.71
C LEU A 242 13.61 5.88 14.71
N LYS A 243 13.14 6.56 13.68
CA LYS A 243 13.22 8.02 13.61
C LYS A 243 12.38 8.72 14.67
N VAL A 244 11.21 8.17 15.03
CA VAL A 244 10.41 8.64 16.16
C VAL A 244 11.19 8.53 17.47
N ALA A 245 11.83 7.39 17.73
CA ALA A 245 12.63 7.18 18.94
C ALA A 245 13.84 8.13 19.01
N THR A 246 14.51 8.36 17.88
CA THR A 246 15.63 9.32 17.78
C THR A 246 15.17 10.75 18.03
N ALA A 247 14.08 11.19 17.38
CA ALA A 247 13.50 12.51 17.60
C ALA A 247 13.08 12.73 19.05
N PHE A 248 12.51 11.71 19.71
CA PHE A 248 12.15 11.77 21.13
C PHE A 248 13.37 11.91 22.05
N ARG A 249 14.47 11.22 21.75
CA ARG A 249 15.73 11.37 22.50
C ARG A 249 16.30 12.78 22.35
N PHE A 250 16.35 13.32 21.13
CA PHE A 250 16.80 14.69 20.91
C PHE A 250 15.89 15.72 21.59
N TYR A 251 14.58 15.49 21.61
CA TYR A 251 13.64 16.32 22.36
C TYR A 251 13.92 16.29 23.86
N SER A 252 14.08 15.11 24.46
CA SER A 252 14.45 14.95 25.88
C SER A 252 15.74 15.68 26.23
N ILE A 253 16.76 15.57 25.37
CA ILE A 253 18.04 16.26 25.56
C ILE A 253 17.86 17.78 25.44
N ALA A 254 17.11 18.25 24.44
CA ALA A 254 16.83 19.67 24.26
C ALA A 254 16.04 20.26 25.44
N THR A 255 15.04 19.55 25.97
CA THR A 255 14.31 19.99 27.17
C THR A 255 15.19 19.99 28.41
N CYS A 256 16.06 18.99 28.60
CA CYS A 256 17.00 18.98 29.72
C CYS A 256 18.01 20.14 29.64
N ILE A 257 18.51 20.47 28.45
CA ILE A 257 19.41 21.62 28.24
C ILE A 257 18.67 22.95 28.50
N PHE A 258 17.40 23.05 28.10
CA PHE A 258 16.57 24.23 28.37
C PHE A 258 16.25 24.40 29.86
N GLU A 259 15.92 23.31 30.57
CA GLU A 259 15.68 23.36 32.02
C GLU A 259 16.96 23.74 32.76
N TYR A 260 18.11 23.17 32.37
CA TYR A 260 19.42 23.50 32.94
C TYR A 260 19.79 24.98 32.77
N ASN A 261 19.63 25.55 31.57
CA ASN A 261 19.92 26.96 31.29
C ASN A 261 18.88 27.94 31.87
N SER A 262 17.75 27.45 32.40
CA SER A 262 16.74 28.27 33.08
C SER A 262 16.92 28.31 34.61
N THR A 263 17.84 27.49 35.14
CA THR A 263 18.17 27.40 36.56
C THR A 263 19.48 28.12 36.94
N GLU A 264 20.22 28.65 35.98
CA GLU A 264 21.28 29.67 36.17
C GLU A 264 20.72 31.08 35.98
#